data_AF-A0A949PFU4-F1
#
_entry.id   AF-A0A949PFU4-F1
#
_cell.length_a   1.000
_cell.length_b   1.000
_cell.length_c   1.000
_cell.angle_alpha   90.00
_cell.angle_beta   90.00
_cell.angle_gamma   90.00
#
_symmetry.space_group_name_H-M   'P 1'
#
loop_
_entity.id
_entity.type
_entity.pdbx_description
1 polymer ?
#
loop_
_entity_poly.entity_id
_entity_poly.type
_entity_poly.pdbx_seq_one_letter_code
_entity_poly.pdbx_strand_id
1 'polypeptide(L)'
;MSSSARTTVSFLGLSLCLYLAPIQSSIWNAADTPHWISALTFIQNSSTALYQAAGASMDITPYYFFGRFFFVIYLTLFIALTTLFPYASQTGSLSKNLHRTLSGFLVAAAVGNLIAYWGGGWFGTNVRFVGFWLIEVPSLALTLIGLSALGITLLKHPARPWLIALLLILTPVFSLMATMAFQYMPHGPVLGIAATLCFISALSSRPQKNGPALA
;
A
#
# COMPACT_ATOMS: atom_id res chain seq x y z
N MET A 1 9.10 -0.03 -18.36
CA MET A 1 9.58 0.93 -17.33
C MET A 1 10.90 0.45 -16.74
N SER A 2 11.85 1.34 -16.47
CA SER A 2 13.16 0.97 -15.89
C SER A 2 13.04 0.56 -14.41
N SER A 3 14.06 -0.11 -13.87
CA SER A 3 14.12 -0.48 -12.44
C SER A 3 14.12 0.76 -11.53
N SER A 4 14.89 1.78 -11.91
CA SER A 4 14.95 3.07 -11.19
C SER A 4 13.59 3.76 -11.12
N ALA A 5 12.87 3.84 -12.24
CA ALA A 5 11.54 4.45 -12.27
C ALA A 5 10.52 3.70 -11.37
N ARG A 6 10.59 2.37 -11.29
CA ARG A 6 9.76 1.60 -10.35
C ARG A 6 10.07 1.95 -8.90
N THR A 7 11.35 2.01 -8.54
CA THR A 7 11.78 2.39 -7.19
C THR A 7 11.31 3.79 -6.83
N THR A 8 11.42 4.77 -7.74
CA THR A 8 10.90 6.12 -7.51
C THR A 8 9.41 6.11 -7.26
N VAL A 9 8.62 5.41 -8.08
CA VAL A 9 7.16 5.31 -7.89
C VAL A 9 6.80 4.64 -6.57
N SER A 10 7.47 3.54 -6.21
CA SER A 10 7.24 2.85 -4.93
C SER A 10 7.58 3.74 -3.75
N PHE A 11 8.66 4.53 -3.83
CA PHE A 11 9.05 5.49 -2.81
C PHE A 11 8.00 6.61 -2.67
N LEU A 12 7.54 7.19 -3.78
CA LEU A 12 6.48 8.19 -3.76
C LEU A 12 5.19 7.64 -3.13
N GLY A 13 4.81 6.41 -3.46
CA GLY A 13 3.67 5.73 -2.85
C GLY A 13 3.80 5.56 -1.34
N LEU A 14 4.98 5.11 -0.88
CA LEU A 14 5.27 4.98 0.54
C LEU A 14 5.25 6.34 1.26
N SER A 15 5.89 7.37 0.70
CA SER A 15 5.90 8.72 1.27
C SER A 15 4.50 9.32 1.36
N LEU A 16 3.68 9.16 0.32
CA LEU A 16 2.28 9.58 0.33
C LEU A 16 1.49 8.83 1.41
N CYS A 17 1.71 7.53 1.56
CA CYS A 17 1.03 6.74 2.58
C CYS A 17 1.44 7.17 4.00
N LEU A 18 2.73 7.45 4.22
CA LEU A 18 3.24 7.97 5.50
C LEU A 18 2.70 9.36 5.84
N TYR A 19 2.38 10.17 4.84
CA TYR A 19 1.75 11.48 5.03
C TYR A 19 0.24 11.37 5.28
N LEU A 20 -0.47 10.58 4.48
CA LEU A 20 -1.94 10.51 4.49
C LEU A 20 -2.51 9.60 5.58
N ALA A 21 -1.83 8.51 5.95
CA ALA A 21 -2.33 7.59 6.98
C ALA A 21 -2.47 8.24 8.38
N PRO A 22 -1.51 9.04 8.87
CA PRO A 22 -1.70 9.78 10.13
C PRO A 22 -2.86 10.78 10.07
N ILE A 23 -3.07 11.47 8.94
CA ILE A 23 -4.20 12.40 8.75
C ILE A 23 -5.52 11.65 8.90
N GLN A 24 -5.69 10.56 8.15
CA GLN A 24 -6.92 9.77 8.20
C GLN A 24 -7.15 9.10 9.57
N SER A 25 -6.08 8.60 10.21
CA SER A 25 -6.16 8.09 11.58
C SER A 25 -6.61 9.16 12.57
N SER A 26 -6.07 10.38 12.46
CA SER A 26 -6.46 11.48 13.35
C SER A 26 -7.91 11.91 13.15
N ILE A 27 -8.38 11.95 11.89
CA ILE A 27 -9.80 12.25 11.59
C ILE A 27 -10.71 11.15 12.12
N TRP A 28 -10.32 9.87 11.96
CA TRP A 28 -11.12 8.74 12.38
C TRP A 28 -11.24 8.61 13.90
N ASN A 29 -10.10 8.71 14.61
CA ASN A 29 -10.04 8.53 16.05
C ASN A 29 -10.43 9.80 16.82
N ALA A 30 -10.36 10.97 16.18
CA ALA A 30 -10.72 12.25 16.79
C ALA A 30 -10.04 12.46 18.15
N ALA A 31 -10.81 12.51 19.25
CA ALA A 31 -10.28 12.67 20.61
C ALA A 31 -9.34 11.53 21.04
N ASP A 32 -9.53 10.33 20.47
CA ASP A 32 -8.75 9.13 20.78
C ASP A 32 -7.52 8.98 19.86
N THR A 33 -7.11 10.04 19.16
CA THR A 33 -5.95 9.99 18.26
C THR A 33 -4.68 9.56 19.02
N PRO A 34 -3.91 8.57 18.50
CA PRO A 34 -2.64 8.16 19.11
C PRO A 34 -1.69 9.33 19.36
N HIS A 35 -1.11 9.40 20.57
CA HIS A 35 -0.28 10.54 20.99
C HIS A 35 0.86 10.89 20.02
N TRP A 36 1.50 9.88 19.41
CA TRP A 36 2.58 10.11 18.46
C TRP A 36 2.09 10.79 17.17
N ILE A 37 0.84 10.55 16.74
CA ILE A 37 0.21 11.22 15.60
C ILE A 37 -0.15 12.65 15.97
N SER A 38 -0.70 12.85 17.17
CA SER A 38 -1.01 14.18 17.70
C SER A 38 0.24 15.06 17.85
N ALA A 39 1.40 14.44 18.12
CA ALA A 39 2.69 15.13 18.19
C ALA A 39 3.22 15.59 16.81
N LEU A 40 2.68 15.09 15.70
CA LEU A 40 3.08 15.48 14.34
C LEU A 40 2.40 16.79 13.91
N THR A 41 2.74 17.88 14.58
CA THR A 41 2.13 19.21 14.35
C THR A 41 2.22 19.67 12.89
N PHE A 42 3.31 19.34 12.18
CA PHE A 42 3.43 19.61 10.75
C PHE A 42 2.31 18.95 9.93
N ILE A 43 1.96 17.70 10.22
CA ILE A 43 0.90 16.97 9.50
C ILE A 43 -0.47 17.61 9.82
N GLN A 44 -0.72 17.97 11.08
CA GLN A 44 -1.97 18.61 11.49
C GLN A 44 -2.16 19.98 10.83
N ASN A 45 -1.11 20.81 10.85
CA ASN A 45 -1.14 22.14 10.25
C ASN A 45 -1.27 22.08 8.72
N SER A 46 -0.47 21.23 8.07
CA SER A 46 -0.50 21.10 6.61
C SER A 46 -1.82 20.50 6.09
N SER A 47 -2.37 19.51 6.78
CA SER A 47 -3.68 18.94 6.42
C SER A 47 -4.81 19.95 6.59
N THR A 48 -4.81 20.71 7.69
CA THR A 48 -5.78 21.79 7.89
C THR A 48 -5.69 22.82 6.77
N ALA A 49 -4.49 23.33 6.47
CA ALA A 49 -4.28 24.32 5.41
C ALA A 49 -4.70 23.79 4.03
N LEU A 50 -4.34 22.55 3.70
CA LEU A 50 -4.70 21.92 2.42
C LEU A 50 -6.21 21.73 2.29
N TYR A 51 -6.88 21.29 3.36
CA TYR A 51 -8.33 21.15 3.36
C TYR A 51 -9.04 22.51 3.22
N GLN A 52 -8.58 23.55 3.92
CA GLN A 52 -9.17 24.89 3.77
C GLN A 52 -8.97 25.46 2.37
N ALA A 53 -7.81 25.22 1.75
CA ALA A 53 -7.50 25.74 0.42
C ALA A 53 -8.27 25.04 -0.70
N ALA A 54 -8.51 23.73 -0.59
CA ALA A 54 -9.02 22.92 -1.71
C ALA A 54 -10.23 22.05 -1.38
N GLY A 55 -10.42 21.64 -0.13
CA GLY A 55 -11.49 20.73 0.28
C GLY A 55 -12.77 21.45 0.73
N ALA A 56 -12.64 22.58 1.43
CA ALA A 56 -13.77 23.30 2.00
C ALA A 56 -14.76 23.81 0.94
N SER A 57 -14.28 24.16 -0.26
CA SER A 57 -15.12 24.59 -1.38
C SER A 57 -15.87 23.45 -2.08
N MET A 58 -15.52 22.20 -1.79
CA MET A 58 -16.11 21.02 -2.42
C MET A 58 -17.31 20.44 -1.65
N ASP A 59 -17.70 21.06 -0.53
CA ASP A 59 -18.77 20.59 0.37
C ASP A 59 -18.65 19.11 0.76
N ILE A 60 -17.42 18.66 1.02
CA ILE A 60 -17.12 17.31 1.49
C ILE A 60 -16.33 17.37 2.78
N THR A 61 -16.54 16.41 3.67
CA THR A 61 -15.79 16.35 4.94
C THR A 61 -14.30 16.06 4.71
N PRO A 62 -13.41 16.45 5.66
CA PRO A 62 -11.99 16.12 5.58
C PRO A 62 -11.73 14.63 5.41
N TYR A 63 -12.55 13.78 6.03
CA TYR A 63 -12.47 12.33 5.91
C TYR A 63 -12.55 11.87 4.45
N TYR A 64 -13.54 12.35 3.70
CA TYR A 64 -13.70 12.01 2.29
C TYR A 64 -12.65 12.68 1.42
N PHE A 65 -12.32 13.95 1.68
CA PHE A 65 -11.31 14.68 0.93
C PHE A 65 -9.96 13.95 0.94
N PHE A 66 -9.44 13.63 2.12
CA PHE A 66 -8.14 12.97 2.26
C PHE A 66 -8.15 11.51 1.80
N GLY A 67 -9.25 10.79 2.01
CA GLY A 67 -9.37 9.38 1.61
C GLY A 67 -9.34 9.18 0.09
N ARG A 68 -9.78 10.17 -0.70
CA ARG A 68 -9.71 10.11 -2.17
C ARG A 68 -8.27 10.00 -2.69
N PHE A 69 -7.29 10.58 -1.99
CA PHE A 69 -5.89 10.53 -2.41
C PHE A 69 -5.26 9.13 -2.26
N PHE A 70 -5.85 8.24 -1.46
CA PHE A 70 -5.37 6.85 -1.37
C PHE A 70 -5.53 6.07 -2.68
N PHE A 71 -6.41 6.51 -3.58
CA PHE A 71 -6.46 5.94 -4.94
C PHE A 71 -5.11 6.06 -5.66
N VAL A 72 -4.39 7.18 -5.49
CA VAL A 72 -3.06 7.38 -6.07
C VAL A 72 -2.07 6.38 -5.48
N ILE A 73 -2.17 6.09 -4.17
CA ILE A 73 -1.32 5.10 -3.51
C ILE A 73 -1.57 3.71 -4.12
N TYR A 74 -2.82 3.31 -4.35
CA TYR A 74 -3.12 2.04 -5.04
C TYR A 74 -2.49 1.93 -6.43
N LEU A 75 -2.47 3.02 -7.21
CA LEU A 75 -1.78 3.05 -8.50
C LEU A 75 -0.27 2.83 -8.33
N THR A 76 0.34 3.48 -7.34
CA THR A 76 1.77 3.26 -7.05
C THR A 76 2.05 1.83 -6.60
N LEU A 77 1.16 1.21 -5.81
CA LEU A 77 1.28 -0.19 -5.39
C LEU A 77 1.19 -1.15 -6.57
N PHE A 78 0.27 -0.89 -7.51
CA PHE A 78 0.15 -1.70 -8.72
C PHE A 78 1.45 -1.66 -9.55
N ILE A 79 2.02 -0.47 -9.71
CA ILE A 79 3.30 -0.29 -10.40
C ILE A 79 4.44 -0.96 -9.61
N ALA A 80 4.49 -0.78 -8.30
CA ALA A 80 5.50 -1.38 -7.43
C ALA A 80 5.45 -2.91 -7.46
N LEU A 81 4.25 -3.50 -7.51
CA LEU A 81 4.05 -4.96 -7.60
C LEU A 81 4.69 -5.55 -8.86
N THR A 82 4.83 -4.78 -9.95
CA THR A 82 5.49 -5.24 -11.17
C THR A 82 6.99 -5.54 -10.98
N THR A 83 7.61 -5.02 -9.90
CA THR A 83 8.99 -5.42 -9.53
C THR A 83 9.13 -6.90 -9.20
N LEU A 84 8.04 -7.56 -8.80
CA LEU A 84 8.03 -8.99 -8.49
C LEU A 84 7.92 -9.88 -9.73
N PHE A 85 7.55 -9.32 -10.89
CA PHE A 85 7.26 -10.10 -12.10
C PHE A 85 8.45 -10.95 -12.57
N PRO A 86 9.70 -10.44 -12.62
CA PRO A 86 10.85 -11.26 -13.03
C PRO A 86 11.02 -12.50 -12.14
N TYR A 87 10.92 -12.33 -10.81
CA TYR A 87 11.04 -13.43 -9.84
C TYR A 87 9.88 -14.43 -9.98
N ALA A 88 8.65 -13.94 -10.11
CA ALA A 88 7.48 -14.79 -10.29
C ALA A 88 7.53 -15.59 -11.60
N SER A 89 7.99 -14.97 -12.69
CA SER A 89 8.06 -15.61 -14.01
C SER A 89 9.07 -16.75 -14.10
N GLN A 90 10.15 -16.69 -13.32
CA GLN A 90 11.22 -17.68 -13.31
C GLN A 90 10.93 -18.87 -12.36
N THR A 91 9.96 -18.73 -11.46
CA THR A 91 9.61 -19.78 -10.47
C THR A 91 8.56 -20.78 -11.00
N GLY A 92 7.83 -20.44 -12.06
CA GLY A 92 6.84 -21.30 -12.72
C GLY A 92 5.44 -20.69 -12.83
N SER A 93 4.49 -21.48 -13.34
CA SER A 93 3.12 -21.02 -13.63
C SER A 93 2.34 -20.58 -12.39
N LEU A 94 2.54 -21.26 -11.25
CA LEU A 94 1.89 -20.92 -9.99
C LEU A 94 2.25 -19.51 -9.51
N SER A 95 3.53 -19.17 -9.41
CA SER A 95 3.98 -17.85 -8.96
C SER A 95 3.54 -16.74 -9.94
N LYS A 96 3.54 -17.01 -11.25
CA LYS A 96 3.00 -16.10 -12.27
C LYS A 96 1.50 -15.85 -12.10
N ASN A 97 0.73 -16.89 -11.81
CA ASN A 97 -0.71 -16.77 -11.55
C ASN A 97 -0.97 -16.02 -10.24
N LEU A 98 -0.23 -16.33 -9.17
CA LEU A 98 -0.29 -15.58 -7.91
C LEU A 98 -0.02 -14.09 -8.11
N HIS A 99 1.01 -13.74 -8.89
CA HIS A 99 1.31 -12.34 -9.23
C HIS A 99 0.14 -11.64 -9.93
N ARG A 100 -0.49 -12.30 -10.90
CA ARG A 100 -1.69 -11.78 -11.59
C ARG A 100 -2.88 -11.63 -10.64
N THR A 101 -3.11 -12.61 -9.77
CA THR A 101 -4.18 -12.55 -8.78
C THR A 101 -3.97 -11.40 -7.79
N LEU A 102 -2.74 -11.17 -7.34
CA LEU A 102 -2.36 -10.03 -6.49
C LEU A 102 -2.66 -8.68 -7.17
N SER A 103 -2.35 -8.55 -8.46
CA SER A 103 -2.76 -7.38 -9.24
C SER A 103 -4.28 -7.19 -9.24
N GLY A 104 -5.04 -8.27 -9.39
CA GLY A 104 -6.51 -8.24 -9.32
C GLY A 104 -7.02 -7.79 -7.96
N PHE A 105 -6.45 -8.28 -6.87
CA PHE A 105 -6.83 -7.86 -5.51
C PHE A 105 -6.48 -6.39 -5.23
N LEU A 106 -5.33 -5.89 -5.69
CA LEU A 106 -5.02 -4.46 -5.56
C LEU A 106 -5.98 -3.57 -6.36
N VAL A 107 -6.41 -4.01 -7.55
CA VAL A 107 -7.43 -3.31 -8.33
C VAL A 107 -8.76 -3.32 -7.60
N ALA A 108 -9.19 -4.46 -7.05
CA ALA A 108 -10.40 -4.56 -6.25
C ALA A 108 -10.34 -3.64 -5.01
N ALA A 109 -9.19 -3.58 -4.32
CA ALA A 109 -8.98 -2.66 -3.21
C ALA A 109 -9.09 -1.19 -3.63
N ALA A 110 -8.50 -0.83 -4.77
CA ALA A 110 -8.60 0.53 -5.33
C ALA A 110 -10.06 0.90 -5.68
N VAL A 111 -10.83 -0.04 -6.23
CA VAL A 111 -12.27 0.13 -6.49
C VAL A 111 -13.05 0.28 -5.18
N GLY A 112 -12.74 -0.53 -4.17
CA GLY A 112 -13.31 -0.40 -2.82
C GLY A 112 -13.08 0.99 -2.23
N ASN A 113 -11.84 1.50 -2.32
CA ASN A 113 -11.49 2.86 -1.90
C ASN A 113 -12.26 3.93 -2.69
N LEU A 114 -12.40 3.78 -4.01
CA LEU A 114 -13.19 4.70 -4.82
C LEU A 114 -14.65 4.72 -4.36
N ILE A 115 -15.27 3.55 -4.18
CA ILE A 115 -16.64 3.45 -3.66
C ILE A 115 -16.73 4.07 -2.27
N ALA A 116 -15.74 3.83 -1.40
CA ALA A 116 -15.74 4.32 -0.03
C ALA A 116 -15.68 5.85 0.06
N TYR A 117 -14.78 6.48 -0.71
CA TYR A 117 -14.45 7.90 -0.55
C TYR A 117 -15.04 8.84 -1.62
N TRP A 118 -15.36 8.32 -2.80
CA TRP A 118 -16.17 9.05 -3.78
C TRP A 118 -17.64 8.71 -3.61
N GLY A 119 -17.97 7.42 -3.68
CA GLY A 119 -19.35 6.95 -3.53
C GLY A 119 -19.94 7.28 -2.16
N GLY A 120 -19.22 6.99 -1.08
CA GLY A 120 -19.68 7.29 0.28
C GLY A 120 -19.90 8.78 0.57
N GLY A 121 -19.14 9.65 -0.10
CA GLY A 121 -19.33 11.10 0.00
C GLY A 121 -20.65 11.58 -0.62
N TRP A 122 -21.14 10.91 -1.66
CA TRP A 122 -22.37 11.29 -2.36
C TRP A 122 -23.61 10.51 -1.91
N PHE A 123 -23.43 9.23 -1.57
CA PHE A 123 -24.51 8.29 -1.31
C PHE A 123 -24.57 7.82 0.16
N GLY A 124 -23.73 8.39 1.01
CA GLY A 124 -23.76 8.18 2.46
C GLY A 124 -23.01 6.96 2.97
N THR A 125 -23.18 6.70 4.26
CA THR A 125 -22.36 5.76 5.05
C THR A 125 -22.53 4.30 4.66
N ASN A 126 -23.67 3.90 4.11
CA ASN A 126 -23.90 2.52 3.64
C ASN A 126 -23.01 2.19 2.43
N VAL A 127 -22.90 3.12 1.47
CA VAL A 127 -22.01 2.95 0.31
C VAL A 127 -20.55 2.96 0.77
N ARG A 128 -20.21 3.82 1.74
CA ARG A 128 -18.90 3.78 2.39
C ARG A 128 -18.60 2.40 2.98
N PHE A 129 -19.54 1.82 3.72
CA PHE A 129 -19.38 0.51 4.34
C PHE A 129 -19.12 -0.59 3.30
N VAL A 130 -19.87 -0.59 2.19
CA VAL A 130 -19.67 -1.57 1.10
C VAL A 130 -18.27 -1.42 0.50
N GLY A 131 -17.88 -0.20 0.11
CA GLY A 131 -16.56 0.05 -0.47
C GLY A 131 -15.43 -0.35 0.48
N PHE A 132 -15.55 0.05 1.74
CA PHE A 132 -14.49 -0.11 2.72
C PHE A 132 -14.43 -1.53 3.32
N TRP A 133 -15.50 -1.99 3.97
CA TRP A 133 -15.50 -3.24 4.74
C TRP A 133 -15.75 -4.49 3.90
N LEU A 134 -16.48 -4.37 2.79
CA LEU A 134 -16.86 -5.53 1.98
C LEU A 134 -15.97 -5.72 0.74
N ILE A 135 -15.26 -4.67 0.31
CA ILE A 135 -14.41 -4.73 -0.90
C ILE A 135 -12.95 -4.47 -0.54
N GLU A 136 -12.62 -3.28 -0.01
CA GLU A 136 -11.24 -2.87 0.21
C GLU A 136 -10.51 -3.74 1.23
N VAL A 137 -11.06 -3.87 2.44
CA VAL A 137 -10.43 -4.65 3.53
C VAL A 137 -10.25 -6.13 3.15
N PRO A 138 -11.26 -6.85 2.61
CA PRO A 138 -11.06 -8.23 2.17
C PRO A 138 -10.03 -8.36 1.06
N SER A 139 -10.01 -7.44 0.10
CA SER A 139 -9.03 -7.44 -1.00
C SER A 139 -7.60 -7.22 -0.48
N LEU A 140 -7.42 -6.34 0.50
CA LEU A 140 -6.13 -6.15 1.17
C LEU A 140 -5.72 -7.41 1.94
N ALA A 141 -6.63 -8.05 2.68
CA ALA A 141 -6.34 -9.31 3.37
C ALA A 141 -5.88 -10.41 2.40
N LEU A 142 -6.57 -10.57 1.27
CA LEU A 142 -6.19 -11.50 0.21
C LEU A 142 -4.85 -11.13 -0.45
N THR A 143 -4.57 -9.82 -0.59
CA THR A 143 -3.27 -9.34 -1.05
C THR A 143 -2.15 -9.74 -0.09
N LEU A 144 -2.34 -9.58 1.22
CA LEU A 144 -1.36 -9.97 2.23
C LEU A 144 -1.07 -11.47 2.21
N ILE A 145 -2.14 -12.29 2.15
CA ILE A 145 -2.01 -13.75 2.05
C ILE A 145 -1.25 -14.13 0.76
N GLY A 146 -1.62 -13.52 -0.37
CA GLY A 146 -0.99 -13.80 -1.65
C GLY A 146 0.48 -13.38 -1.71
N LEU A 147 0.86 -12.27 -1.06
CA LEU A 147 2.25 -11.82 -0.96
C LEU A 147 3.07 -12.82 -0.14
N SER A 148 2.57 -13.26 1.01
CA SER A 148 3.25 -14.29 1.80
C SER A 148 3.37 -15.61 1.05
N ALA A 149 2.32 -16.04 0.35
CA ALA A 149 2.35 -17.24 -0.49
C ALA A 149 3.40 -17.11 -1.60
N LEU A 150 3.45 -15.97 -2.30
CA LEU A 150 4.47 -15.69 -3.30
C LEU A 150 5.88 -15.74 -2.68
N GLY A 151 6.09 -15.12 -1.52
CA GLY A 151 7.35 -15.18 -0.77
C GLY A 151 7.79 -16.63 -0.47
N ILE A 152 6.88 -17.49 -0.02
CA ILE A 152 7.15 -18.91 0.21
C ILE A 152 7.57 -19.62 -1.08
N THR A 153 6.93 -19.33 -2.21
CA THR A 153 7.34 -19.92 -3.49
C THR A 153 8.75 -19.47 -3.90
N LEU A 154 9.11 -18.21 -3.63
CA LEU A 154 10.43 -17.66 -3.96
C LEU A 154 11.56 -18.25 -3.11
N LEU A 155 11.29 -18.81 -1.95
CA LEU A 155 12.30 -19.57 -1.18
C LEU A 155 12.81 -20.80 -1.93
N LYS A 156 12.00 -21.34 -2.86
CA LYS A 156 12.35 -22.48 -3.71
C LYS A 156 13.04 -22.09 -5.02
N HIS A 157 13.18 -20.78 -5.30
CA HIS A 157 13.78 -20.29 -6.53
C HIS A 157 15.28 -20.63 -6.60
N PRO A 158 15.84 -21.03 -7.76
CA PRO A 158 17.25 -21.39 -7.89
C PRO A 158 18.22 -20.28 -7.46
N ALA A 159 17.92 -19.02 -7.81
CA ALA A 159 18.71 -17.85 -7.40
C ALA A 159 18.50 -17.43 -5.93
N ARG A 160 17.58 -18.09 -5.20
CA ARG A 160 17.26 -17.88 -3.78
C ARG A 160 17.28 -16.40 -3.36
N PRO A 161 16.36 -15.55 -3.85
CA PRO A 161 16.27 -14.16 -3.41
C PRO A 161 15.67 -14.08 -1.99
N TRP A 162 16.38 -14.63 -1.01
CA TRP A 162 15.89 -14.92 0.33
C TRP A 162 15.38 -13.67 1.06
N LEU A 163 16.04 -12.52 0.86
CA LEU A 163 15.63 -11.26 1.49
C LEU A 163 14.30 -10.75 0.92
N ILE A 164 14.10 -10.87 -0.40
CA ILE A 164 12.83 -10.52 -1.06
C ILE A 164 11.72 -11.45 -0.59
N ALA A 165 12.00 -12.75 -0.56
CA ALA A 165 11.06 -13.75 -0.07
C ALA A 165 10.65 -13.48 1.39
N LEU A 166 11.61 -13.16 2.27
CA LEU A 166 11.36 -12.84 3.67
C LEU A 166 10.52 -11.57 3.83
N LEU A 167 10.83 -10.51 3.08
CA LEU A 167 10.04 -9.27 3.11
C LEU A 167 8.57 -9.52 2.73
N LEU A 168 8.33 -10.35 1.71
CA LEU A 168 6.99 -10.74 1.29
C LEU A 168 6.26 -11.58 2.35
N ILE A 169 6.96 -12.54 2.98
CA ILE A 169 6.41 -13.36 4.06
C ILE A 169 6.02 -12.50 5.26
N LEU A 170 6.85 -11.51 5.61
CA LEU A 170 6.65 -10.62 6.76
C LEU A 170 5.70 -9.45 6.49
N THR A 171 5.21 -9.26 5.26
CA THR A 171 4.29 -8.16 4.93
C THR A 171 3.05 -8.09 5.83
N PRO A 172 2.39 -9.21 6.22
CA PRO A 172 1.27 -9.16 7.16
C PRO A 172 1.68 -8.62 8.53
N VAL A 173 2.87 -8.94 9.03
CA VAL A 173 3.38 -8.44 10.31
C VAL A 173 3.59 -6.92 10.23
N PHE A 174 4.22 -6.42 9.17
CA PHE A 174 4.39 -4.98 8.96
C PHE A 174 3.04 -4.25 8.85
N SER A 175 2.06 -4.88 8.19
CA SER A 175 0.70 -4.36 8.04
C SER A 175 -0.04 -4.29 9.37
N LEU A 176 0.09 -5.33 10.22
CA LEU A 176 -0.48 -5.35 11.57
C LEU A 176 0.17 -4.30 12.46
N MET A 177 1.51 -4.20 12.47
CA MET A 177 2.22 -3.19 13.24
C MET A 177 1.83 -1.78 12.83
N ALA A 178 1.70 -1.51 11.53
CA ALA A 178 1.20 -0.23 11.04
C ALA A 178 -0.24 0.02 11.50
N THR A 179 -1.13 -0.96 11.37
CA THR A 179 -2.53 -0.85 11.84
C THR A 179 -2.60 -0.54 13.33
N MET A 180 -1.78 -1.18 14.15
CA MET A 180 -1.69 -0.94 15.59
C MET A 180 -1.15 0.45 15.91
N ALA A 181 -0.10 0.88 15.21
CA ALA A 181 0.49 2.21 15.39
C ALA A 181 -0.52 3.32 15.03
N PHE A 182 -1.25 3.17 13.92
CA PHE A 182 -2.25 4.13 13.48
C PHE A 182 -3.62 3.98 14.15
N GLN A 183 -3.88 2.85 14.81
CA GLN A 183 -5.23 2.47 15.29
C GLN A 183 -6.30 2.69 14.21
N TYR A 184 -6.00 2.30 12.97
CA TYR A 184 -6.83 2.66 11.83
C TYR A 184 -6.68 1.72 10.63
N MET A 185 -7.82 1.35 10.05
CA MET A 185 -7.96 0.61 8.79
C MET A 185 -8.65 1.51 7.74
N PRO A 186 -8.44 1.30 6.43
CA PRO A 186 -7.65 0.24 5.77
C PRO A 186 -6.18 0.62 5.55
N HIS A 187 -5.81 1.83 5.95
CA HIS A 187 -4.57 2.44 5.48
C HIS A 187 -3.32 1.95 6.23
N GLY A 188 -3.47 1.40 7.45
CA GLY A 188 -2.40 0.66 8.12
C GLY A 188 -1.88 -0.51 7.28
N PRO A 189 -2.76 -1.44 6.82
CA PRO A 189 -2.36 -2.50 5.90
C PRO A 189 -1.74 -2.01 4.58
N VAL A 190 -2.29 -0.95 3.99
CA VAL A 190 -1.74 -0.33 2.76
C VAL A 190 -0.30 0.12 2.99
N LEU A 191 0.01 0.72 4.15
CA LEU A 191 1.38 1.13 4.48
C LEU A 191 2.35 -0.06 4.56
N GLY A 192 1.94 -1.16 5.20
CA GLY A 192 2.77 -2.36 5.30
C GLY A 192 3.12 -2.94 3.92
N ILE A 193 2.15 -2.96 3.01
CA ILE A 193 2.34 -3.37 1.62
C ILE A 193 3.27 -2.38 0.89
N ALA A 194 3.02 -1.07 1.02
CA ALA A 194 3.82 -0.03 0.37
C ALA A 194 5.29 -0.08 0.80
N ALA A 195 5.55 -0.23 2.10
CA ALA A 195 6.89 -0.35 2.65
C ALA A 195 7.60 -1.58 2.09
N THR A 196 6.94 -2.74 2.11
CA THR A 196 7.48 -3.99 1.56
C THR A 196 7.86 -3.83 0.09
N LEU A 197 6.95 -3.36 -0.75
CA LEU A 197 7.20 -3.23 -2.19
C LEU A 197 8.27 -2.17 -2.49
N CYS A 198 8.34 -1.10 -1.70
CA CYS A 198 9.40 -0.10 -1.81
C CYS A 198 10.77 -0.69 -1.50
N PHE A 199 10.92 -1.43 -0.40
CA PHE A 199 12.18 -2.09 -0.06
C PHE A 199 12.60 -3.11 -1.13
N ILE A 200 11.67 -3.92 -1.63
CA ILE A 200 11.96 -4.87 -2.70
C ILE A 200 12.39 -4.15 -3.99
N SER A 201 11.71 -3.06 -4.35
CA SER A 201 12.07 -2.23 -5.51
C SER A 201 13.49 -1.69 -5.38
N ALA A 202 13.84 -1.15 -4.22
CA ALA A 202 15.17 -0.63 -3.93
C ALA A 202 16.25 -1.72 -4.04
N LEU A 203 16.02 -2.91 -3.48
CA LEU A 203 16.93 -4.06 -3.59
C LEU A 203 17.12 -4.50 -5.05
N SER A 204 16.04 -4.46 -5.84
CA SER A 204 16.03 -4.86 -7.27
C SER A 204 16.68 -3.82 -8.20
N SER A 205 16.96 -2.62 -7.70
CA SER A 205 17.61 -1.54 -8.46
C SER A 205 19.13 -1.45 -8.28
N ARG A 206 19.70 -2.25 -7.37
CA ARG A 206 21.15 -2.30 -7.16
C ARG A 206 21.83 -2.98 -8.37
N PRO A 207 22.95 -2.43 -8.89
CA PRO A 207 23.74 -3.14 -9.90
C PRO A 207 24.14 -4.50 -9.33
N GLN A 208 23.86 -5.58 -10.04
CA GLN A 208 24.52 -6.85 -9.73
C GLN A 208 26.01 -6.61 -9.93
N LYS A 209 26.81 -6.65 -8.85
CA LYS A 209 28.26 -6.80 -9.01
C LYS A 209 28.43 -8.07 -9.82
N ASN A 210 28.99 -7.93 -11.03
CA ASN A 210 29.38 -9.05 -11.87
C ASN A 210 30.13 -10.06 -10.97
N GLY A 211 29.53 -11.22 -10.75
CA GLY A 211 30.27 -12.36 -10.22
C GLY A 211 31.43 -12.67 -11.16
N PRO A 212 32.52 -13.27 -10.66
CA PRO A 212 33.68 -13.55 -11.49
C PRO A 212 33.23 -14.33 -12.74
N ALA A 213 33.58 -13.81 -13.91
CA ALA A 213 33.50 -14.53 -15.15
C ALA A 213 34.38 -15.78 -14.99
N LEU A 214 33.74 -16.94 -14.78
CA LEU A 214 34.42 -18.21 -14.93
C LEU A 214 34.66 -18.38 -16.43
N ALA A 215 35.90 -18.11 -16.83
CA ALA A 215 36.49 -18.57 -18.07
C ALA A 215 36.77 -20.08 -17.98
#